data_AF-A0AAJ1PD97-F1
#
_entry.id   AF-A0AAJ1PD97-F1
#
_cell.length_a   1.000
_cell.length_b   1.000
_cell.length_c   1.000
_cell.angle_alpha   90.00
_cell.angle_beta   90.00
_cell.angle_gamma   90.00
#
_symmetry.space_group_name_H-M   'P 1'
#
loop_
_entity.id
_entity.type
_entity.pdbx_description
1 polymer ?
#
loop_
_entity_poly.entity_id
_entity_poly.type
_entity_poly.pdbx_seq_one_letter_code
_entity_poly.pdbx_strand_id
1 'polypeptide(L)'
;MKKTFTTPFRKFLFKDQEGFYHVRLGPKIYLAKLTLDFTPDFDKEFTGGKRAQPFNWYNVLVKDSQESEPRPITTDELSQKWFKPEFKGGVNYHRAIEQKNRTQPQRYSAEQRIAYKNSRY
;
A
#
# COMPACT_ATOMS: atom_id res chain seq x y z
N MET A 1 -36.01 -0.62 -3.24
CA MET A 1 -34.92 -0.95 -2.29
C MET A 1 -33.67 -0.17 -2.66
N LYS A 2 -33.18 0.74 -1.80
CA LYS A 2 -31.87 1.38 -2.00
C LYS A 2 -30.81 0.28 -1.84
N LYS A 3 -29.95 0.08 -2.84
CA LYS A 3 -28.76 -0.77 -2.70
C LYS A 3 -27.88 -0.13 -1.62
N THR A 4 -27.89 -0.67 -0.41
CA THR A 4 -26.94 -0.31 0.62
C THR A 4 -25.62 -0.96 0.25
N PHE A 5 -24.69 -0.17 -0.29
CA PHE A 5 -23.33 -0.64 -0.51
C PHE A 5 -22.72 -0.94 0.87
N THR A 6 -22.53 -2.23 1.16
CA THR A 6 -21.93 -2.69 2.43
C THR A 6 -20.43 -2.40 2.50
N THR A 7 -19.81 -2.21 1.33
CA THR A 7 -18.37 -1.93 1.18
C THR A 7 -18.15 -0.42 1.07
N PRO A 8 -17.24 0.16 1.86
CA PRO A 8 -16.95 1.58 1.77
C PRO A 8 -16.10 1.90 0.53
N PHE A 9 -16.12 3.18 0.15
CA PHE A 9 -15.21 3.72 -0.86
C PHE A 9 -13.75 3.52 -0.44
N ARG A 10 -12.91 3.02 -1.35
CA ARG A 10 -11.46 2.82 -1.14
C ARG A 10 -10.65 3.83 -1.94
N LYS A 11 -9.70 4.50 -1.28
CA LYS A 11 -8.70 5.36 -1.92
C LYS A 11 -7.36 5.29 -1.20
N PHE A 12 -6.30 4.95 -1.92
CA PHE A 12 -4.94 5.17 -1.43
C PHE A 12 -4.64 6.68 -1.40
N LEU A 13 -4.02 7.14 -0.33
CA LEU A 13 -3.66 8.55 -0.17
C LEU A 13 -2.18 8.75 -0.50
N PHE A 14 -1.29 8.15 0.28
CA PHE A 14 0.16 8.24 0.11
C PHE A 14 0.86 7.20 0.98
N LYS A 15 2.17 7.05 0.77
CA LYS A 15 3.08 6.35 1.67
C LYS A 15 3.98 7.39 2.33
N ASP A 16 4.08 7.37 3.65
CA ASP A 16 4.94 8.32 4.36
C ASP A 16 6.41 7.87 4.40
N GLN A 17 7.26 8.75 4.93
CA GLN A 17 8.71 8.52 5.03
C GLN A 17 9.05 7.38 6.01
N GLU A 18 8.16 7.08 6.96
CA GLU A 18 8.33 5.99 7.92
C GLU A 18 7.90 4.63 7.36
N GLY A 19 7.28 4.62 6.17
CA GLY A 19 6.83 3.44 5.46
C GLY A 19 5.40 3.01 5.77
N PHE A 20 4.58 3.86 6.38
CA PHE A 20 3.15 3.60 6.49
C PHE A 20 2.43 3.90 5.19
N TYR A 21 1.57 2.98 4.78
CA TYR A 21 0.62 3.16 3.69
C TYR A 21 -0.68 3.73 4.26
N HIS A 22 -1.10 4.89 3.76
CA HIS A 22 -2.34 5.56 4.18
C HIS A 22 -3.46 5.25 3.19
N VAL A 23 -4.50 4.54 3.64
CA VAL A 23 -5.64 4.13 2.81
C VAL A 23 -6.93 4.62 3.44
N ARG A 24 -7.68 5.45 2.72
CA ARG A 24 -9.02 5.87 3.11
C ARG A 24 -10.02 4.78 2.75
N LEU A 25 -10.78 4.33 3.74
CA LEU A 25 -11.93 3.44 3.60
C LEU A 25 -13.15 4.14 4.18
N GLY A 26 -13.96 4.75 3.31
CA GLY A 26 -15.12 5.55 3.69
C GLY A 26 -14.72 6.85 4.39
N PRO A 27 -15.20 7.13 5.62
CA PRO A 27 -14.82 8.33 6.35
C PRO A 27 -13.44 8.24 7.02
N LYS A 28 -12.95 7.03 7.31
CA LYS A 28 -11.73 6.80 8.09
C LYS A 28 -10.51 6.56 7.20
N ILE A 29 -9.34 6.83 7.75
CA ILE A 29 -8.04 6.55 7.13
C ILE A 29 -7.33 5.50 7.97
N TYR A 30 -6.86 4.45 7.31
CA TYR A 30 -6.16 3.33 7.93
C TYR A 30 -4.69 3.36 7.50
N LEU A 31 -3.80 3.09 8.44
CA LEU A 31 -2.37 3.18 8.27
C LEU A 31 -1.72 1.84 8.66
N ALA A 32 -0.85 1.32 7.80
CA ALA A 32 -0.05 0.14 8.11
C ALA A 32 1.37 0.28 7.61
N LYS A 33 2.34 -0.03 8.47
CA LYS A 33 3.75 -0.08 8.12
C LYS A 33 4.07 -1.40 7.44
N LEU A 34 4.45 -1.33 6.16
CA LEU A 34 4.72 -2.50 5.33
C LEU A 34 5.95 -2.24 4.45
N THR A 35 6.68 -3.30 4.12
CA THR A 35 7.78 -3.25 3.14
C THR A 35 7.31 -3.76 1.78
N LEU A 36 8.19 -3.71 0.78
CA LEU A 36 7.95 -4.30 -0.54
C LEU A 36 8.17 -5.82 -0.58
N ASP A 37 8.73 -6.40 0.48
CA ASP A 37 8.98 -7.83 0.59
C ASP A 37 7.67 -8.56 0.92
N PHE A 38 7.61 -9.88 0.68
CA PHE A 38 6.42 -10.65 1.01
C PHE A 38 6.16 -10.63 2.51
N THR A 39 4.94 -10.28 2.92
CA THR A 39 4.55 -10.17 4.33
C THR A 39 3.51 -11.24 4.66
N PRO A 40 3.87 -12.27 5.48
CA PRO A 40 2.91 -13.27 5.93
C PRO A 40 1.70 -12.63 6.63
N ASP A 41 0.53 -13.28 6.59
CA ASP A 41 -0.77 -12.82 7.13
C ASP A 41 -1.37 -11.56 6.46
N PHE A 42 -0.57 -10.83 5.68
CA PHE A 42 -1.02 -9.75 4.81
C PHE A 42 -1.17 -10.22 3.36
N ASP A 43 -0.10 -10.75 2.77
CA ASP A 43 -0.09 -11.21 1.39
C ASP A 43 -0.73 -12.60 1.25
N LYS A 44 -1.33 -12.86 0.09
CA LYS A 44 -2.07 -14.10 -0.17
C LYS A 44 -1.13 -15.27 -0.47
N GLU A 45 -0.13 -15.04 -1.32
CA GLU A 45 0.73 -16.08 -1.87
C GLU A 45 2.17 -15.58 -1.93
N PHE A 46 3.12 -16.46 -1.60
CA PHE A 46 4.56 -16.18 -1.69
C PHE A 46 5.09 -16.61 -3.05
N THR A 47 5.52 -15.65 -3.86
CA THR A 47 6.03 -15.89 -5.22
C THR A 47 7.57 -15.90 -5.30
N GLY A 48 8.25 -16.03 -4.16
CA GLY A 48 9.71 -15.95 -4.05
C GLY A 48 10.22 -14.58 -3.58
N GLY A 49 11.53 -14.49 -3.28
CA GLY A 49 12.19 -13.28 -2.79
C GLY A 49 12.33 -13.23 -1.25
N LYS A 50 12.56 -12.02 -0.72
CA LYS A 50 12.71 -11.79 0.72
C LYS A 50 11.35 -11.85 1.42
N ARG A 51 11.38 -12.30 2.68
CA ARG A 51 10.22 -12.35 3.57
C ARG A 51 10.36 -11.31 4.68
N ALA A 52 9.31 -10.54 4.91
CA ALA A 52 9.16 -9.68 6.07
C ALA A 52 8.60 -10.48 7.27
N GLN A 53 8.57 -9.84 8.43
CA GLN A 53 7.91 -10.41 9.61
C GLN A 53 6.39 -10.57 9.36
N PRO A 54 5.72 -11.54 10.02
CA PRO A 54 4.28 -11.70 9.92
C PRO A 54 3.53 -10.42 10.31
N PHE A 55 2.48 -10.09 9.55
CA PHE A 55 1.73 -8.87 9.76
C PHE A 55 0.72 -9.03 10.89
N ASN A 56 0.88 -8.22 11.94
CA ASN A 56 -0.13 -8.13 13.00
C ASN A 56 -1.18 -7.05 12.66
N TRP A 57 -2.41 -7.49 12.42
CA TRP A 57 -3.55 -6.61 12.11
C TRP A 57 -3.89 -5.62 13.23
N TYR A 58 -3.57 -5.94 14.48
CA TYR A 58 -3.80 -5.03 15.61
C TYR A 58 -2.82 -3.84 15.65
N ASN A 59 -1.74 -3.88 14.85
CA ASN A 59 -0.82 -2.75 14.70
C ASN A 59 -1.30 -1.72 13.67
N VAL A 60 -2.45 -1.95 13.01
CA VAL A 60 -3.04 -0.97 12.12
C VAL A 60 -3.50 0.24 12.95
N LEU A 61 -3.13 1.43 12.48
CA LEU A 61 -3.62 2.68 13.05
C LEU A 61 -4.79 3.20 12.24
N VAL A 62 -5.67 3.93 12.90
CA VAL A 62 -6.88 4.52 12.34
C VAL A 62 -6.91 5.98 12.69
N LYS A 63 -7.25 6.79 11.70
CA LYS A 63 -7.58 8.20 11.84
C LYS A 63 -9.04 8.37 11.46
N ASP A 64 -9.84 8.93 12.36
CA ASP A 64 -11.26 9.18 12.12
C ASP A 64 -11.46 10.34 11.12
N SER A 65 -10.50 11.25 11.00
CA SER A 65 -10.43 12.33 9.99
C SER A 65 -8.99 12.56 9.51
N GLN A 66 -8.77 13.45 8.54
CA GLN A 66 -7.40 13.74 8.07
C GLN A 66 -6.52 14.40 9.14
N GLU A 67 -7.14 15.18 10.03
CA GLU A 67 -6.49 15.95 11.08
C GLU A 67 -6.45 15.22 12.42
N SER A 68 -7.25 14.16 12.60
CA SER A 68 -7.24 13.39 13.85
C SER A 68 -5.91 12.68 14.08
N GLU A 69 -5.55 12.54 15.35
CA GLU A 69 -4.41 11.72 15.77
C GLU A 69 -4.64 10.24 15.43
N PRO A 70 -3.60 9.48 15.06
CA PRO A 70 -3.72 8.05 14.85
C PRO A 70 -3.97 7.32 16.16
N ARG A 71 -5.00 6.47 16.19
CA ARG A 71 -5.26 5.53 17.29
C ARG A 71 -5.14 4.09 16.81
N PRO A 72 -4.92 3.10 17.70
CA PRO A 72 -5.03 1.69 17.33
C PRO A 72 -6.41 1.33 16.77
N ILE A 73 -6.45 0.38 15.84
CA ILE A 73 -7.68 -0.19 15.32
C ILE A 73 -8.46 -0.91 16.43
N THR A 74 -9.79 -0.76 16.44
CA THR A 74 -10.63 -1.51 17.38
C THR A 74 -10.94 -2.90 16.85
N THR A 75 -11.29 -3.83 17.75
CA THR A 75 -11.73 -5.18 17.38
C THR A 75 -12.95 -5.15 16.46
N ASP A 76 -13.88 -4.22 16.69
CA ASP A 76 -15.07 -4.06 15.86
C ASP A 76 -14.73 -3.67 14.43
N GLU A 77 -13.83 -2.69 14.25
CA GLU A 77 -13.34 -2.27 12.93
C GLU A 77 -12.63 -3.42 12.21
N LEU A 78 -11.79 -4.17 12.94
CA LEU A 78 -11.05 -5.30 12.38
C LEU A 78 -11.96 -6.48 12.02
N SER A 79 -13.06 -6.66 12.74
CA SER A 79 -14.05 -7.73 12.51
C SER A 79 -14.91 -7.51 11.27
N GLN A 80 -14.91 -6.31 10.70
CA GLN A 80 -15.70 -6.00 9.51
C GLN A 80 -15.24 -6.84 8.33
N LYS A 81 -16.17 -7.61 7.75
CA LYS A 81 -15.89 -8.57 6.66
C LYS A 81 -15.18 -7.92 5.46
N TRP A 82 -15.49 -6.65 5.18
CA TRP A 82 -14.90 -5.91 4.07
C TRP A 82 -13.53 -5.30 4.38
N PHE A 83 -13.14 -5.16 5.66
CA PHE A 83 -11.98 -4.36 6.04
C PHE A 83 -10.67 -4.92 5.47
N LYS A 84 -10.34 -6.18 5.77
CA LYS A 84 -9.09 -6.81 5.31
C LYS A 84 -8.95 -6.82 3.78
N PRO A 85 -9.94 -7.28 2.98
CA PRO A 85 -9.79 -7.28 1.52
C PRO A 85 -9.66 -5.87 0.94
N GLU A 86 -10.40 -4.89 1.45
CA GLU A 86 -10.30 -3.52 0.93
C GLU A 86 -9.00 -2.84 1.29
N PHE A 87 -8.55 -3.00 2.53
CA PHE A 87 -7.27 -2.45 2.97
C PHE A 87 -6.11 -3.06 2.18
N LYS A 88 -6.09 -4.41 2.03
CA LYS A 88 -5.11 -5.11 1.19
C LYS A 88 -5.12 -4.60 -0.25
N GLY A 89 -6.30 -4.43 -0.84
CA GLY A 89 -6.45 -3.95 -2.22
C GLY A 89 -5.84 -2.56 -2.43
N GLY A 90 -5.98 -1.65 -1.46
CA GLY A 90 -5.39 -0.32 -1.51
C GLY A 90 -3.87 -0.33 -1.43
N VAL A 91 -3.33 -1.12 -0.51
CA VAL A 91 -1.88 -1.22 -0.29
C VAL A 91 -1.17 -1.98 -1.41
N ASN A 92 -1.68 -3.15 -1.80
CA ASN A 92 -1.01 -4.02 -2.76
C ASN A 92 -0.98 -3.43 -4.17
N TYR A 93 -1.99 -2.65 -4.55
CA TYR A 93 -1.96 -1.90 -5.80
C TYR A 93 -0.73 -0.97 -5.87
N HIS A 94 -0.45 -0.24 -4.78
CA HIS A 94 0.72 0.64 -4.72
C HIS A 94 2.05 -0.11 -4.58
N ARG A 95 2.10 -1.18 -3.78
CA ARG A 95 3.30 -2.04 -3.70
C ARG A 95 3.67 -2.61 -5.07
N ALA A 96 2.68 -3.01 -5.88
CA ALA A 96 2.93 -3.49 -7.25
C ALA A 96 3.52 -2.40 -8.16
N ILE A 97 3.04 -1.15 -8.06
CA ILE A 97 3.62 0.00 -8.78
C ILE A 97 5.07 0.25 -8.33
N GLU A 98 5.33 0.27 -7.03
CA GLU A 98 6.68 0.46 -6.48
C GLU A 98 7.65 -0.65 -6.93
N GLN A 99 7.21 -1.91 -6.90
CA GLN A 99 8.00 -3.05 -7.37
C GLN A 99 8.31 -2.96 -8.87
N LYS A 100 7.31 -2.56 -9.68
CA LYS A 100 7.51 -2.32 -11.11
C LYS A 100 8.55 -1.21 -11.35
N ASN A 101 8.45 -0.10 -10.63
CA ASN A 101 9.40 1.01 -10.75
C ASN A 101 10.83 0.61 -10.31
N ARG A 102 10.96 -0.27 -9.30
CA ARG A 102 12.26 -0.78 -8.84
C ARG A 102 12.92 -1.74 -9.85
N THR A 103 12.13 -2.56 -10.52
CA THR A 103 12.64 -3.58 -11.46
C THR A 103 12.87 -3.03 -12.86
N GLN A 104 12.20 -1.93 -13.24
CA GLN A 104 12.44 -1.29 -14.53
C GLN A 104 13.84 -0.65 -14.53
N PRO A 105 14.74 -1.07 -15.44
CA PRO A 105 16.02 -0.39 -15.59
C PRO A 105 15.74 1.06 -16.01
N GLN A 106 16.43 1.99 -15.36
CA GLN A 106 16.34 3.41 -15.67
C GLN A 106 16.69 3.59 -17.15
N ARG A 107 15.67 3.86 -17.98
CA ARG A 107 15.89 4.07 -19.41
C ARG A 107 16.65 5.38 -19.55
N TYR A 108 17.78 5.34 -20.26
CA TYR A 108 18.50 6.56 -20.61
C TYR A 108 17.52 7.59 -21.20
N SER A 109 17.59 8.83 -20.73
CA SER A 109 16.87 9.94 -21.35
C SER A 109 17.28 10.07 -22.82
N ALA A 110 16.46 10.73 -23.64
CA ALA A 110 16.79 10.94 -25.05
C ALA A 110 18.17 11.60 -25.21
N GLU A 111 18.50 12.56 -24.34
CA GLU A 111 19.79 13.25 -24.28
C GLU A 111 20.94 12.32 -23.87
N GLN A 112 20.74 11.46 -22.87
CA GLN A 112 21.75 10.47 -22.47
C GLN A 112 22.01 9.45 -23.58
N ARG A 113 20.99 9.08 -24.37
CA ARG A 113 21.15 8.19 -25.53
C ARG A 113 21.95 8.86 -26.65
N ILE A 114 21.74 10.15 -26.88
CA ILE A 114 22.50 10.94 -27.85
C ILE A 114 23.95 11.10 -27.39
N ALA A 115 24.17 11.47 -26.12
CA ALA A 115 25.51 11.63 -25.55
C ALA A 115 26.31 10.32 -25.60
N TYR A 116 25.71 9.19 -25.23
CA TYR A 116 26.35 7.87 -25.33
C TYR A 116 26.70 7.47 -26.77
N LYS A 117 25.85 7.85 -27.75
CA LYS A 117 26.13 7.62 -29.17
C LYS A 117 27.31 8.48 -29.64
N ASN A 118 27.36 9.75 -29.22
CA ASN A 118 28.42 10.69 -29.58
C ASN A 118 29.76 10.35 -28.91
N SER A 119 29.76 9.78 -27.69
CA SER A 119 31.00 9.39 -26.98
C SER A 119 31.66 8.12 -27.52
N ARG A 120 31.05 7.47 -28.52
CA ARG A 120 31.51 6.20 -29.11
C ARG A 120 32.19 6.40 -30.47
N TYR A 121 32.29 7.65 -30.92
CA TYR A 121 33.05 8.12 -32.09
C TYR A 121 34.13 9.08 -31.61
#